data_AF-A0A5B1CFN7-F1
#
_entry.id   AF-A0A5B1CFN7-F1
#
_cell.length_a   1.000
_cell.length_b   1.000
_cell.length_c   1.000
_cell.angle_alpha   90.00
_cell.angle_beta   90.00
_cell.angle_gamma   90.00
#
_symmetry.space_group_name_H-M   'P 1'
#
loop_
_entity.id
_entity.type
_entity.pdbx_description
1 polymer ?
#
loop_
_entity_poly.entity_id
_entity_poly.type
_entity_poly.pdbx_seq_one_letter_code
_entity_poly.pdbx_strand_id
1 'polypeptide(L)'
;MSTRAILAIRLPDETILATYLHFDGYPDHVMPILTSGYVDPDEALELIQAGELRCLPPRPNAPEYFETSRRTSELTSADELPALSRYLNAEHVYLMNQNGWTHLAVADYS
;
A
#
# COMPACT_ATOMS: atom_id res chain seq x y z
N MET A 1 -5.53 16.19 -8.50
CA MET A 1 -6.51 15.23 -7.96
C MET A 1 -5.74 14.28 -7.05
N SER A 2 -6.33 13.83 -5.95
CA SER A 2 -5.69 12.87 -5.05
C SER A 2 -6.02 11.45 -5.52
N THR A 3 -5.10 10.78 -6.21
CA THR A 3 -5.22 9.34 -6.50
C THR A 3 -4.88 8.56 -5.23
N ARG A 4 -5.81 7.73 -4.78
CA ARG A 4 -5.70 6.97 -3.52
C ARG A 4 -5.26 5.55 -3.81
N ALA A 5 -4.47 4.97 -2.90
CA ALA A 5 -4.03 3.60 -3.03
C ALA A 5 -3.96 2.87 -1.69
N ILE A 6 -3.78 1.55 -1.77
CA ILE A 6 -3.43 0.69 -0.65
C ILE A 6 -2.02 0.14 -0.89
N LEU A 7 -1.17 0.19 0.13
CA LEU A 7 0.07 -0.56 0.20
C LEU A 7 -0.17 -1.77 1.09
N ALA A 8 0.12 -2.97 0.60
CA ALA A 8 -0.12 -4.22 1.29
C ALA A 8 1.10 -5.15 1.21
N ILE A 9 1.26 -5.99 2.22
CA ILE A 9 2.25 -7.06 2.26
C ILE A 9 1.60 -8.37 2.67
N ARG A 10 1.93 -9.45 1.94
CA ARG A 10 1.55 -10.81 2.28
C ARG A 10 2.57 -11.42 3.23
N LEU A 11 2.11 -11.82 4.40
CA LEU A 11 2.93 -12.49 5.41
C LEU A 11 3.06 -14.00 5.13
N PRO A 12 4.02 -14.71 5.76
CA PRO A 12 4.22 -16.15 5.54
C PRO A 12 3.03 -17.05 5.91
N ASP A 13 2.11 -16.57 6.76
CA ASP A 13 0.88 -17.26 7.13
C ASP A 13 -0.31 -16.91 6.22
N GLU A 14 -0.04 -16.25 5.08
CA GLU A 14 -1.01 -15.76 4.09
C GLU A 14 -1.91 -14.60 4.55
N THR A 15 -1.76 -14.12 5.79
CA THR A 15 -2.43 -12.89 6.23
C THR A 15 -1.86 -11.67 5.50
N ILE A 16 -2.66 -10.61 5.41
CA ILE A 16 -2.26 -9.36 4.75
C ILE A 16 -2.25 -8.23 5.77
N LEU A 17 -1.16 -7.48 5.79
CA LEU A 17 -1.13 -6.15 6.40
C LEU A 17 -1.25 -5.10 5.31
N ALA A 18 -2.14 -4.13 5.52
CA ALA A 18 -2.44 -3.10 4.54
C ALA A 18 -2.55 -1.71 5.18
N THR A 19 -1.98 -0.71 4.52
CA THR A 19 -2.13 0.70 4.88
C THR A 19 -2.59 1.52 3.70
N TYR A 20 -3.15 2.69 3.99
CA TYR A 20 -3.78 3.58 3.04
C TYR A 20 -2.84 4.74 2.65
N LEU A 21 -2.79 5.03 1.36
CA LEU A 21 -2.03 6.12 0.76
C LEU A 21 -3.01 7.15 0.18
N HIS A 22 -2.98 8.38 0.71
CA HIS A 22 -3.97 9.41 0.40
C HIS A 22 -3.70 10.15 -0.92
N PHE A 23 -2.44 10.39 -1.27
CA PHE A 23 -2.04 11.18 -2.42
C PHE A 23 -1.03 10.45 -3.31
N ASP A 24 -1.00 10.83 -4.59
CA ASP A 24 -0.07 10.37 -5.61
C ASP A 24 0.00 8.83 -5.77
N GLY A 25 -1.11 8.15 -5.51
CA GLY A 25 -1.19 6.69 -5.53
C GLY A 25 -1.14 6.03 -6.92
N TYR A 26 -0.85 6.75 -8.00
CA TYR A 26 -0.86 6.21 -9.37
C TYR A 26 0.41 5.39 -9.68
N PRO A 27 0.33 4.39 -10.58
CA PRO A 27 1.40 3.40 -10.76
C PRO A 27 2.74 3.99 -11.20
N ASP A 28 2.72 4.97 -12.10
CA ASP A 28 3.92 5.63 -12.62
C ASP A 28 4.72 6.37 -11.54
N HIS A 29 4.10 6.69 -10.39
CA HIS A 29 4.78 7.27 -9.24
C HIS A 29 5.14 6.22 -8.19
N VAL A 30 4.18 5.40 -7.77
CA VAL A 30 4.37 4.48 -6.63
C VAL A 30 5.25 3.29 -6.99
N MET A 31 5.05 2.64 -8.16
CA MET A 31 5.80 1.42 -8.50
C MET A 31 7.31 1.65 -8.57
N PRO A 32 7.83 2.71 -9.22
CA PRO A 32 9.27 2.99 -9.21
C PRO A 32 9.83 3.16 -7.80
N ILE A 33 9.09 3.80 -6.88
CA ILE A 33 9.53 4.02 -5.50
C ILE A 33 9.58 2.70 -4.73
N LEU A 34 8.53 1.89 -4.82
CA LEU A 34 8.47 0.60 -4.13
C LEU A 34 9.54 -0.38 -4.63
N THR A 35 9.70 -0.48 -5.96
CA THR A 35 10.62 -1.43 -6.59
C THR A 35 12.10 -1.02 -6.56
N SER A 36 12.42 0.22 -6.18
CA SER A 36 13.80 0.68 -6.01
C SER A 36 14.18 0.98 -4.55
N GLY A 37 13.20 1.31 -3.72
CA GLY A 37 13.41 1.82 -2.37
C GLY A 37 12.77 0.99 -1.25
N TYR A 38 11.95 -0.02 -1.55
CA TYR A 38 11.32 -0.87 -0.53
C TYR A 38 11.30 -2.33 -1.00
N VAL A 39 12.45 -2.82 -1.49
CA VAL A 39 12.59 -4.16 -2.09
C VAL A 39 12.68 -5.24 -1.01
N ASP A 40 13.19 -4.88 0.16
CA ASP A 40 13.24 -5.75 1.32
C ASP A 40 11.84 -5.87 1.95
N PRO A 41 11.31 -7.09 2.16
CA PRO A 41 10.05 -7.29 2.87
C PRO A 41 10.00 -6.63 4.26
N ASP A 42 11.12 -6.55 4.98
CA ASP A 42 11.17 -5.93 6.31
C ASP A 42 10.98 -4.40 6.19
N GLU A 43 11.63 -3.75 5.20
CA GLU A 43 11.42 -2.32 4.93
C GLU A 43 9.98 -2.03 4.46
N ALA A 44 9.40 -2.93 3.65
CA ALA A 44 8.01 -2.83 3.21
C ALA A 44 7.03 -3.00 4.38
N LEU A 45 7.33 -3.91 5.30
CA LEU A 45 6.56 -4.13 6.52
C LEU A 45 6.60 -2.89 7.43
N GLU A 46 7.78 -2.32 7.67
CA GLU A 46 7.95 -1.09 8.43
C GLU A 46 7.18 0.08 7.81
N LEU A 47 7.29 0.27 6.48
CA LEU A 47 6.55 1.28 5.72
C LEU A 47 5.04 1.18 5.98
N ILE A 48 4.50 -0.04 5.95
CA ILE A 48 3.07 -0.34 6.10
C ILE A 48 2.60 -0.23 7.56
N GLN A 49 3.41 -0.67 8.52
CA GLN A 49 3.08 -0.68 9.95
C GLN A 49 3.18 0.70 10.60
N ALA A 50 3.93 1.64 10.01
CA ALA A 50 4.03 3.01 10.48
C ALA A 50 2.71 3.82 10.37
N GLY A 51 1.68 3.27 9.70
CA GLY A 51 0.33 3.83 9.64
C GLY A 51 -0.03 4.39 8.27
N GLU A 52 -1.07 5.22 8.21
CA GLU A 52 -1.53 5.80 6.93
C GLU A 52 -0.55 6.85 6.39
N LEU A 53 -0.28 6.76 5.09
CA LEU A 53 0.60 7.67 4.38
C LEU A 53 -0.20 8.83 3.78
N ARG A 54 0.26 10.05 4.04
CA ARG A 54 -0.12 11.22 3.25
C ARG A 54 0.41 11.05 1.83
N CYS A 55 1.73 10.93 1.68
CA CYS A 55 2.38 10.73 0.39
C CYS A 55 3.61 9.84 0.56
N LEU A 56 4.03 9.22 -0.55
CA LEU A 56 5.23 8.41 -0.63
C LEU A 56 6.20 9.05 -1.63
N PRO A 57 7.21 9.81 -1.17
CA PRO A 57 8.23 10.38 -2.04
C PRO A 57 9.35 9.36 -2.34
N PRO A 58 10.13 9.56 -3.41
CA PRO A 58 11.32 8.76 -3.66
C PRO A 58 12.38 9.03 -2.58
N ARG A 59 13.16 8.00 -2.24
CA ARG A 59 14.34 8.12 -1.37
C ARG A 59 15.33 9.16 -1.95
N PRO A 60 16.04 9.93 -1.11
CA PRO A 60 16.20 9.77 0.35
C PRO A 60 15.12 10.47 1.19
N ASN A 61 14.08 11.07 0.58
CA ASN A 61 13.01 11.70 1.35
C ASN A 61 12.22 10.64 2.11
N ALA A 62 11.86 10.94 3.35
CA ALA A 62 11.08 10.04 4.19
C ALA A 62 9.59 10.05 3.78
N PRO A 63 8.87 8.93 3.92
CA PRO A 63 7.41 8.91 3.80
C PRO A 63 6.75 9.88 4.80
N GLU A 64 5.67 10.51 4.37
CA GLU A 64 4.88 11.39 5.24
C GLU A 64 3.67 10.62 5.77
N TYR A 65 3.56 10.49 7.09
CA TYR A 65 2.46 9.81 7.77
C TYR A 65 1.49 10.80 8.42
N PHE A 66 0.25 10.37 8.66
CA PHE A 66 -0.66 11.13 9.53
C PHE A 66 -0.41 10.77 11.00
N GLU A 67 -0.19 11.79 11.85
CA GLU A 67 0.02 11.64 13.30
C GLU A 67 -1.13 10.91 14.02
N THR A 68 -2.35 11.02 13.49
CA THR A 68 -3.56 10.41 14.06
C THR A 68 -4.18 9.35 13.15
N SER A 69 -3.35 8.72 12.30
CA SER A 69 -3.81 7.69 11.37
C SER A 69 -4.48 6.50 12.07
N ARG A 70 -5.39 5.84 11.34
CA ARG A 70 -5.87 4.52 11.76
C ARG A 70 -4.70 3.55 11.75
N ARG A 71 -4.79 2.50 12.57
CA ARG A 71 -3.82 1.41 12.49
C ARG A 71 -3.92 0.72 11.13
N THR A 72 -2.78 0.17 10.70
CA THR A 72 -2.69 -0.80 9.61
C THR A 72 -3.80 -1.84 9.74
N SER A 73 -4.49 -2.08 8.63
CA SER A 73 -5.53 -3.09 8.54
C SER A 73 -4.89 -4.47 8.44
N GLU A 74 -5.43 -5.43 9.18
CA GLU A 74 -5.06 -6.85 9.12
C GLU A 74 -6.22 -7.60 8.46
N LEU A 75 -5.93 -8.29 7.37
CA LEU A 75 -6.90 -9.08 6.60
C LEU A 75 -6.52 -10.55 6.65
N THR A 76 -7.52 -11.42 6.61
CA THR A 76 -7.28 -12.87 6.65
C THR A 76 -6.57 -13.38 5.39
N SER A 77 -6.80 -12.73 4.24
CA SER A 77 -6.17 -13.08 2.96
C SER A 77 -6.25 -11.94 1.94
N ALA A 78 -5.53 -12.09 0.81
CA ALA A 78 -5.54 -11.13 -0.29
C ALA A 78 -6.91 -10.95 -0.96
N ASP A 79 -7.82 -11.92 -0.83
CA ASP A 79 -9.16 -11.86 -1.42
C ASP A 79 -10.05 -10.78 -0.77
N GLU A 80 -9.66 -10.26 0.39
CA GLU A 80 -10.35 -9.15 1.08
C GLU A 80 -9.90 -7.76 0.58
N LEU A 81 -8.76 -7.65 -0.13
CA LEU A 81 -8.24 -6.37 -0.63
C LEU A 81 -9.24 -5.60 -1.52
N PRO A 82 -10.04 -6.24 -2.41
CA PRO A 82 -11.07 -5.53 -3.16
C PRO A 82 -12.17 -4.94 -2.28
N ALA A 83 -12.49 -5.55 -1.13
CA ALA A 83 -13.48 -4.98 -0.21
C ALA A 83 -12.90 -3.77 0.54
N LEU A 84 -11.65 -3.88 0.99
CA LEU A 84 -10.91 -2.79 1.63
C LEU A 84 -10.73 -1.60 0.69
N SER A 85 -10.38 -1.83 -0.58
CA SER A 85 -10.20 -0.76 -1.56
C SER A 85 -11.48 0.04 -1.81
N ARG A 86 -12.63 -0.64 -1.91
CA ARG A 86 -13.94 0.03 -2.02
C ARG A 86 -14.26 0.83 -0.76
N TYR A 87 -14.02 0.28 0.43
CA TYR A 87 -14.27 0.96 1.70
C TYR A 87 -13.44 2.24 1.84
N LEU A 88 -12.18 2.21 1.40
CA LEU A 88 -11.26 3.35 1.47
C LEU A 88 -11.28 4.25 0.23
N ASN A 89 -12.10 3.91 -0.78
CA ASN A 89 -12.12 4.56 -2.08
C ASN A 89 -10.72 4.63 -2.74
N ALA A 90 -9.96 3.54 -2.62
CA ALA A 90 -8.64 3.37 -3.23
C ALA A 90 -8.76 2.81 -4.65
N GLU A 91 -8.09 3.47 -5.60
CA GLU A 91 -8.12 3.14 -7.03
C GLU A 91 -7.05 2.08 -7.39
N HIS A 92 -6.01 2.00 -6.57
CA HIS A 92 -4.87 1.10 -6.78
C HIS A 92 -4.51 0.32 -5.53
N VAL A 93 -4.04 -0.91 -5.72
CA VAL A 93 -3.45 -1.72 -4.66
C VAL A 93 -2.05 -2.13 -5.10
N TYR A 94 -1.08 -1.97 -4.20
CA TYR A 94 0.29 -2.43 -4.37
C TYR A 94 0.53 -3.52 -3.35
N LEU A 95 0.80 -4.73 -3.81
CA LEU A 95 0.98 -5.90 -2.95
C LEU A 95 2.41 -6.42 -3.06
N MET A 96 3.12 -6.38 -1.93
CA MET A 96 4.40 -7.04 -1.74
C MET A 96 4.19 -8.53 -1.50
N ASN A 97 4.77 -9.36 -2.35
CA ASN A 97 4.79 -10.81 -2.25
C ASN A 97 6.24 -11.33 -2.26
N GLN A 98 6.42 -12.65 -2.20
CA GLN A 98 7.75 -13.28 -2.31
C GLN A 98 8.53 -12.92 -3.59
N ASN A 99 7.83 -12.54 -4.66
CA ASN A 99 8.42 -12.14 -5.94
C ASN A 99 8.62 -10.62 -6.07
N GLY A 100 8.39 -9.85 -4.99
CA GLY A 100 8.41 -8.40 -4.97
C GLY A 100 7.02 -7.75 -5.14
N TRP A 101 7.03 -6.47 -5.47
CA TRP A 101 5.82 -5.65 -5.59
C TRP A 101 5.05 -5.96 -6.88
N THR A 102 3.72 -6.04 -6.73
CA THR A 102 2.77 -6.16 -7.84
C THR A 102 1.73 -5.06 -7.73
N HIS A 103 1.29 -4.55 -8.87
CA HIS A 103 0.21 -3.55 -8.96
C HIS A 103 -1.08 -4.23 -9.42
N LEU A 104 -2.18 -3.91 -8.73
CA LEU A 104 -3.52 -4.32 -9.08
C LEU A 104 -4.37 -3.06 -9.25
N ALA A 105 -4.93 -2.86 -10.45
CA ALA A 105 -5.95 -1.86 -10.68
C ALA A 105 -7.27 -2.35 -10.07
N VAL A 106 -7.88 -1.54 -9.21
CA VAL A 106 -9.22 -1.84 -8.69
C VAL A 106 -10.20 -1.34 -9.74
N ALA A 107 -10.82 -2.26 -10.49
CA ALA A 107 -11.83 -1.88 -11.46
C ALA A 107 -12.98 -1.17 -10.76
N ASP A 108 -13.48 -0.08 -11.35
CA ASP A 108 -14.77 0.49 -10.98
C ASP A 108 -15.84 -0.57 -11.26
N TYR A 109 -16.27 -1.28 -10.22
CA TYR A 109 -17.46 -2.11 -10.31
C TYR A 109 -18.67 -1.19 -10.20
N SER A 110 -19.02 -0.58 -11.33
CA SER A 110 -20.27 0.18 -11.56
C SER A 110 -21.51 -0.65 -11.29
#